data_AF-A0A812Y825-F1
#
_entry.id   AF-A0A812Y825-F1
#
_cell.length_a   1.000
_cell.length_b   1.000
_cell.length_c   1.000
_cell.angle_alpha   90.00
_cell.angle_beta   90.00
_cell.angle_gamma   90.00
#
_symmetry.space_group_name_H-M   'P 1'
#
loop_
_entity.id
_entity.type
_entity.pdbx_description
1 polymer ?
#
loop_
_entity_poly.entity_id
_entity_poly.type
_entity_poly.pdbx_seq_one_letter_code
_entity_poly.pdbx_strand_id
1 'polypeptide(L)'
;MFLYDIKGGNMMLWPDVYDMNKVREADFKIYQHSGLYAWHHANGRNETELMCSMKMMLLGELNPSVHARVIGYKAIKWRFDEDLKDLQLLMEAFPCAKVILSKRRNIDDQLLSQGEVFGSMDYFATEQANKAMDKFKKHHSDRSFSLDLEDFDVEHFNSLLSFLGEDDKCRYVDVVHDNAGRLQSPAEPLEWSAIKCNFTEGN
;
A
#
# COMPACT_ATOMS: atom_id res chain seq x y z
N MET A 1 17.94 -10.48 -10.07
CA MET A 1 16.54 -10.92 -10.04
C MET A 1 15.77 -10.00 -9.12
N PHE A 2 14.75 -9.31 -9.62
CA PHE A 2 13.85 -8.52 -8.78
C PHE A 2 12.89 -9.42 -8.04
N LEU A 3 12.81 -9.24 -6.74
CA LEU A 3 11.94 -10.04 -5.89
C LEU A 3 11.12 -9.06 -5.07
N TYR A 4 10.15 -8.47 -5.74
CA TYR A 4 9.06 -7.75 -5.10
C TYR A 4 8.00 -8.77 -4.70
N ASP A 5 7.59 -8.74 -3.44
CA ASP A 5 6.43 -9.48 -2.96
C ASP A 5 5.38 -8.47 -2.48
N ILE A 6 4.64 -7.91 -3.45
CA ILE A 6 3.58 -6.95 -3.19
C ILE A 6 2.25 -7.67 -3.27
N LYS A 7 1.58 -7.82 -2.14
CA LYS A 7 0.27 -8.48 -2.07
C LYS A 7 -0.83 -7.55 -2.58
N GLY A 8 -1.75 -8.11 -3.38
CA GLY A 8 -2.91 -7.41 -3.93
C GLY A 8 -3.94 -7.00 -2.86
N GLY A 9 -4.95 -6.23 -3.29
CA GLY A 9 -5.93 -5.61 -2.39
C GLY A 9 -6.76 -6.58 -1.55
N ASN A 10 -7.18 -6.11 -0.36
CA ASN A 10 -8.08 -6.77 0.60
C ASN A 10 -7.47 -7.87 1.49
N MET A 11 -6.18 -7.78 1.82
CA MET A 11 -5.72 -8.48 3.03
C MET A 11 -6.41 -7.88 4.25
N MET A 12 -6.88 -8.74 5.17
CA MET A 12 -7.55 -8.38 6.43
C MET A 12 -6.62 -7.67 7.44
N LEU A 13 -5.47 -7.17 6.98
CA LEU A 13 -4.47 -6.43 7.75
C LEU A 13 -5.00 -5.14 8.36
N TRP A 14 -5.86 -4.44 7.63
CA TRP A 14 -6.24 -3.08 8.03
C TRP A 14 -7.16 -3.02 9.26
N PRO A 15 -8.17 -3.90 9.40
CA PRO A 15 -8.87 -4.07 10.67
C PRO A 15 -7.93 -4.23 11.86
N ASP A 16 -6.89 -5.05 11.73
CA ASP A 16 -5.95 -5.26 12.83
C ASP A 16 -5.09 -4.04 13.13
N VAL A 17 -4.61 -3.32 12.10
CA VAL A 17 -3.87 -2.06 12.27
C VAL A 17 -4.77 -1.00 12.93
N TYR A 18 -6.02 -0.90 12.49
CA TYR A 18 -7.03 -0.03 13.11
C TYR A 18 -7.20 -0.37 14.59
N ASP A 19 -7.41 -1.65 14.92
CA ASP A 19 -7.57 -2.10 16.30
C ASP A 19 -6.32 -1.78 17.14
N MET A 20 -5.11 -1.98 16.60
CA MET A 20 -3.87 -1.61 17.29
C MET A 20 -3.71 -0.10 17.49
N ASN A 21 -4.10 0.71 16.51
CA ASN A 21 -4.08 2.15 16.65
C ASN A 21 -5.11 2.62 17.69
N LYS A 22 -6.28 1.98 17.76
CA LYS A 22 -7.26 2.24 18.82
C LYS A 22 -6.80 1.78 20.20
N VAL A 23 -6.05 0.68 20.28
CA VAL A 23 -5.36 0.28 21.52
C VAL A 23 -4.35 1.34 21.94
N ARG A 24 -3.58 1.90 20.99
CA ARG A 24 -2.64 3.01 21.25
C ARG A 24 -3.35 4.28 21.71
N GLU A 25 -4.47 4.63 21.09
CA GLU A 25 -5.33 5.78 21.47
C GLU A 25 -6.09 5.53 22.80
N ALA A 26 -6.01 4.31 23.36
CA ALA A 26 -6.50 3.90 24.68
C ALA A 26 -8.04 3.78 24.87
N ASP A 27 -8.80 3.45 23.83
CA ASP A 27 -10.28 3.48 23.92
C ASP A 27 -11.06 2.23 23.41
N PHE A 28 -10.44 1.05 23.27
CA PHE A 28 -11.20 -0.17 22.96
C PHE A 28 -11.50 -1.02 24.19
N LYS A 29 -12.71 -1.59 24.26
CA LYS A 29 -13.11 -2.74 25.09
C LYS A 29 -13.12 -3.98 24.16
N ILE A 30 -12.40 -5.04 24.52
CA ILE A 30 -12.26 -6.27 23.73
C ILE A 30 -13.64 -6.77 23.29
N TYR A 31 -13.82 -6.99 22.00
CA TYR A 31 -14.87 -7.88 21.51
C TYR A 31 -14.21 -9.11 20.90
N GLN A 32 -14.38 -10.25 21.57
CA GLN A 32 -14.15 -11.57 21.00
C GLN A 32 -15.19 -11.80 19.89
N HIS A 33 -14.75 -12.01 18.65
CA HIS A 33 -15.49 -12.91 17.76
C HIS A 33 -14.53 -13.73 16.88
N SER A 34 -14.80 -15.04 16.87
CA SER A 34 -14.24 -16.11 16.04
C SER A 34 -12.74 -16.42 16.16
N GLY A 35 -12.37 -17.11 17.24
CA GLY A 35 -11.56 -18.34 17.16
C GLY A 35 -10.05 -18.23 16.99
N LEU A 36 -9.50 -17.09 16.54
CA LEU A 36 -8.07 -16.82 16.52
C LEU A 36 -7.85 -15.37 16.96
N TYR A 37 -6.85 -15.14 17.82
CA TYR A 37 -6.47 -13.86 18.46
C TYR A 37 -7.21 -13.49 19.76
N ALA A 38 -6.58 -13.84 20.90
CA ALA A 38 -6.98 -13.38 22.22
C ALA A 38 -6.33 -12.02 22.52
N TRP A 39 -7.12 -10.95 22.55
CA TRP A 39 -6.70 -9.66 23.08
C TRP A 39 -7.15 -9.57 24.55
N HIS A 40 -6.23 -9.28 25.46
CA HIS A 40 -6.49 -9.02 26.88
C HIS A 40 -6.00 -7.60 27.26
N HIS A 41 -6.82 -6.91 28.07
CA HIS A 41 -6.75 -5.47 28.35
C HIS A 41 -6.03 -5.08 29.64
N ALA A 42 -5.65 -3.79 29.64
CA ALA A 42 -5.45 -2.88 30.77
C ALA A 42 -4.40 -3.27 31.83
N ASN A 43 -3.12 -3.01 31.51
CA ASN A 43 -2.18 -2.24 32.34
C ASN A 43 -0.78 -2.24 31.68
N GLY A 44 -0.31 -1.05 31.28
CA GLY A 44 1.13 -0.77 31.09
C GLY A 44 1.87 -1.47 29.95
N ARG A 45 1.27 -1.62 28.75
CA ARG A 45 2.07 -2.07 27.60
C ARG A 45 3.12 -1.03 27.23
N ASN A 46 4.35 -1.50 27.06
CA ASN A 46 5.44 -0.71 26.50
C ASN A 46 5.15 -0.51 25.00
N GLU A 47 5.27 0.72 24.50
CA GLU A 47 5.12 1.06 23.08
C GLU A 47 5.94 0.13 22.17
N THR A 48 7.11 -0.29 22.65
CA THR A 48 7.98 -1.27 21.99
C THR A 48 7.26 -2.60 21.73
N GLU A 49 6.50 -3.12 22.68
CA GLU A 49 5.77 -4.39 22.54
C GLU A 49 4.62 -4.28 21.55
N LEU A 50 3.92 -3.14 21.53
CA LEU A 50 2.89 -2.85 20.54
C LEU A 50 3.49 -2.86 19.12
N MET A 51 4.57 -2.12 18.92
CA MET A 51 5.24 -2.05 17.61
C MET A 51 5.79 -3.42 17.17
N CYS A 52 6.36 -4.20 18.10
CA CYS A 52 6.80 -5.57 17.82
C CYS A 52 5.63 -6.48 17.43
N SER A 53 4.50 -6.39 18.13
CA SER A 53 3.29 -7.18 17.83
C SER A 53 2.77 -6.84 16.44
N MET A 54 2.72 -5.56 16.09
CA MET A 54 2.29 -5.13 14.76
C MET A 54 3.20 -5.64 13.66
N LYS A 55 4.53 -5.59 13.87
CA LYS A 55 5.50 -6.15 12.93
C LYS A 55 5.27 -7.64 12.68
N MET A 56 5.16 -8.41 13.76
CA MET A 56 4.99 -9.86 13.67
C MET A 56 3.70 -10.25 12.97
N MET A 57 2.60 -9.56 13.28
CA MET A 57 1.33 -9.79 12.62
C MET A 57 1.41 -9.47 11.12
N LEU A 58 1.89 -8.27 10.76
CA LEU A 58 1.99 -7.87 9.35
C LEU A 58 2.89 -8.80 8.56
N LEU A 59 4.05 -9.19 9.10
CA LEU A 59 4.94 -10.13 8.41
C LEU A 59 4.35 -11.54 8.32
N GLY A 60 3.63 -11.98 9.35
CA GLY A 60 2.94 -13.28 9.34
C GLY A 60 1.85 -13.35 8.28
N GLU A 61 1.05 -12.30 8.17
CA GLU A 61 -0.02 -12.17 7.18
C GLU A 61 0.53 -11.97 5.77
N LEU A 62 1.51 -11.07 5.58
CA LEU A 62 2.18 -10.88 4.29
C LEU A 62 2.89 -12.14 3.84
N ASN A 63 3.36 -12.97 4.77
CA ASN A 63 4.10 -14.21 4.54
C ASN A 63 5.08 -14.07 3.36
N PRO A 64 6.04 -13.13 3.47
CA PRO A 64 6.86 -12.74 2.35
C PRO A 64 7.75 -13.89 1.90
N SER A 65 8.03 -13.96 0.60
CA SER A 65 9.07 -14.84 0.06
C SER A 65 10.40 -14.61 0.78
N VAL A 66 11.12 -15.69 1.11
CA VAL A 66 12.46 -15.63 1.73
C VAL A 66 13.49 -14.89 0.88
N HIS A 67 13.18 -14.68 -0.40
CA HIS A 67 14.03 -13.93 -1.32
C HIS A 67 13.49 -12.53 -1.65
N ALA A 68 12.35 -12.13 -1.07
CA ALA A 68 11.78 -10.81 -1.30
C ALA A 68 12.71 -9.71 -0.77
N ARG A 69 13.08 -8.77 -1.64
CA ARG A 69 13.85 -7.58 -1.27
C ARG A 69 12.94 -6.45 -0.80
N VAL A 70 11.76 -6.36 -1.42
CA VAL A 70 10.73 -5.38 -1.11
C VAL A 70 9.43 -6.13 -0.90
N ILE A 71 8.79 -5.84 0.23
CA ILE A 71 7.51 -6.43 0.60
C ILE A 71 6.52 -5.28 0.71
N GLY A 72 5.32 -5.48 0.21
CA GLY A 72 4.27 -4.47 0.31
C GLY A 72 2.89 -5.08 0.22
N TYR A 73 1.89 -4.23 0.39
CA TYR A 73 0.51 -4.57 0.10
C TYR A 73 -0.23 -3.34 -0.39
N LYS A 74 -1.30 -3.57 -1.16
CA LYS A 74 -2.22 -2.53 -1.60
C LYS A 74 -3.44 -2.49 -0.68
N ALA A 75 -3.88 -1.29 -0.30
CA ALA A 75 -5.13 -1.07 0.39
C ALA A 75 -5.91 0.06 -0.28
N ILE A 76 -7.22 -0.15 -0.50
CA ILE A 76 -8.14 0.89 -0.93
C ILE A 76 -8.88 1.37 0.31
N LYS A 77 -8.81 2.67 0.58
CA LYS A 77 -9.24 3.26 1.85
C LYS A 77 -10.03 4.54 1.60
N TRP A 78 -11.04 4.75 2.42
CA TRP A 78 -12.06 5.79 2.23
C TRP A 78 -12.34 6.59 3.51
N ARG A 79 -11.86 6.15 4.68
CA ARG A 79 -12.03 6.84 5.98
C ARG A 79 -10.74 7.61 6.31
N PHE A 80 -10.41 8.59 5.50
CA PHE A 80 -9.05 9.14 5.43
C PHE A 80 -8.48 9.64 6.76
N ASP A 81 -9.26 10.29 7.62
CA ASP A 81 -8.73 10.74 8.91
C ASP A 81 -8.32 9.59 9.83
N GLU A 82 -9.06 8.48 9.83
CA GLU A 82 -8.73 7.28 10.60
C GLU A 82 -7.59 6.51 9.91
N ASP A 83 -7.74 6.30 8.60
CA ASP A 83 -6.80 5.51 7.80
C ASP A 83 -5.40 6.17 7.76
N LEU A 84 -5.29 7.50 7.81
CA LEU A 84 -3.99 8.17 7.90
C LEU A 84 -3.31 8.01 9.27
N LYS A 85 -4.07 7.86 10.35
CA LYS A 85 -3.51 7.56 11.68
C LYS A 85 -2.97 6.13 11.74
N ASP A 86 -3.70 5.20 11.14
CA ASP A 86 -3.29 3.81 11.00
C ASP A 86 -2.01 3.71 10.14
N LEU A 87 -1.96 4.45 9.03
CA LEU A 87 -0.77 4.57 8.20
C LEU A 87 0.42 5.18 8.96
N GLN A 88 0.18 6.21 9.76
CA GLN A 88 1.21 6.82 10.61
C GLN A 88 1.79 5.81 11.60
N LEU A 89 0.93 5.01 12.25
CA LEU A 89 1.38 3.94 13.15
C LEU A 89 2.25 2.91 12.42
N LEU A 90 1.86 2.51 11.20
CA LEU A 90 2.67 1.61 10.37
C LEU A 90 4.06 2.19 10.07
N MET A 91 4.15 3.47 9.73
CA MET A 91 5.42 4.13 9.45
C MET A 91 6.30 4.33 10.68
N GLU A 92 5.72 4.31 11.88
CA GLU A 92 6.45 4.31 13.15
C GLU A 92 6.99 2.91 13.46
N ALA A 93 6.17 1.87 13.31
CA ALA A 93 6.64 0.50 13.49
C ALA A 93 7.69 0.11 12.46
N PHE A 94 7.55 0.55 11.21
CA PHE A 94 8.51 0.29 10.14
C PHE A 94 9.16 1.61 9.70
N PRO A 95 10.23 2.07 10.38
CA PRO A 95 10.86 3.36 10.08
C PRO A 95 11.34 3.50 8.62
N CYS A 96 11.71 2.37 7.99
CA CYS A 96 12.15 2.31 6.60
C CYS A 96 11.01 2.11 5.60
N ALA A 97 9.76 2.01 6.05
CA ALA A 97 8.61 1.87 5.17
C ALA A 97 8.46 3.10 4.28
N LYS A 98 8.03 2.84 3.06
CA LYS A 98 7.70 3.84 2.05
C LYS A 98 6.22 3.69 1.70
N VAL A 99 5.57 4.81 1.43
CA VAL A 99 4.14 4.86 1.09
C VAL A 99 4.00 5.33 -0.35
N ILE A 100 3.18 4.61 -1.11
CA ILE A 100 2.78 5.01 -2.45
C ILE A 100 1.31 5.42 -2.35
N LEU A 101 1.05 6.71 -2.52
CA LEU A 101 -0.29 7.28 -2.48
C LEU A 101 -0.81 7.32 -3.91
N SER A 102 -1.74 6.43 -4.22
CA SER A 102 -2.40 6.40 -5.52
C SER A 102 -3.78 7.03 -5.44
N LYS A 103 -4.00 8.07 -6.24
CA LYS A 103 -5.25 8.82 -6.33
C LYS A 103 -5.54 9.21 -7.77
N ARG A 104 -6.76 9.67 -8.04
CA ARG A 104 -7.12 10.26 -9.33
C ARG A 104 -7.39 11.75 -9.11
N ARG A 105 -6.75 12.61 -9.91
CA ARG A 105 -6.94 14.05 -9.82
C ARG A 105 -8.35 14.45 -10.27
N ASN A 106 -8.85 13.80 -11.31
CA ASN A 106 -10.22 13.99 -11.75
C ASN A 106 -11.19 13.20 -10.84
N ILE A 107 -11.92 13.93 -10.00
CA ILE A 107 -12.84 13.36 -9.01
C ILE A 107 -14.06 12.73 -9.67
N ASP A 108 -14.62 13.34 -10.71
CA ASP A 108 -15.82 12.81 -11.39
C ASP A 108 -15.54 11.42 -11.96
N ASP A 109 -14.39 11.31 -12.61
CA ASP A 109 -13.79 10.11 -13.14
C ASP A 109 -13.52 9.03 -12.07
N GLN A 110 -13.07 9.43 -10.88
CA GLN A 110 -12.90 8.53 -9.73
C GLN A 110 -14.25 8.01 -9.24
N LEU A 111 -15.24 8.88 -9.11
CA LEU A 111 -16.59 8.54 -8.65
C LEU A 111 -17.31 7.62 -9.62
N LEU A 112 -17.14 7.84 -10.94
CA LEU A 112 -17.68 6.93 -11.95
C LEU A 112 -17.11 5.52 -11.77
N SER A 113 -15.78 5.39 -11.66
CA SER A 113 -15.14 4.10 -11.43
C SER A 113 -15.54 3.47 -10.08
N GLN A 114 -15.64 4.27 -9.03
CA GLN A 114 -16.07 3.81 -7.71
C GLN A 114 -17.53 3.34 -7.72
N GLY A 115 -18.41 4.06 -8.41
CA GLY A 115 -19.81 3.70 -8.57
C GLY A 115 -19.97 2.38 -9.32
N GLU A 116 -19.18 2.15 -10.37
CA GLU A 116 -19.17 0.89 -11.12
C GLU A 116 -18.70 -0.31 -10.27
N VAL A 117 -17.70 -0.11 -9.40
CA VAL A 117 -17.07 -1.20 -8.64
C VAL A 117 -17.76 -1.44 -7.29
N PHE A 118 -18.18 -0.39 -6.60
CA PHE A 118 -18.65 -0.43 -5.20
C PHE A 118 -20.08 0.05 -5.01
N GLY A 119 -20.73 0.63 -6.03
CA GLY A 119 -22.12 1.10 -5.96
C GLY A 119 -22.34 2.34 -5.08
N SER A 120 -21.28 2.99 -4.59
CA SER A 120 -21.36 4.22 -3.81
C SER A 120 -20.56 5.34 -4.48
N MET A 121 -21.10 6.56 -4.42
CA MET A 121 -20.43 7.77 -4.90
C MET A 121 -20.54 8.82 -3.78
N ASP A 122 -19.40 9.23 -3.24
CA ASP A 122 -19.32 10.34 -2.28
C ASP A 122 -18.23 11.31 -2.73
N TYR A 123 -18.67 12.38 -3.39
CA TYR A 123 -17.79 13.43 -3.92
C TYR A 123 -17.01 14.10 -2.79
N PHE A 124 -17.67 14.45 -1.69
CA PHE A 124 -17.02 15.19 -0.60
C PHE A 124 -15.99 14.33 0.12
N ALA A 125 -16.29 13.05 0.36
CA ALA A 125 -15.31 12.13 0.93
C ALA A 125 -14.11 11.93 -0.01
N THR A 126 -14.35 11.80 -1.32
CA THR A 126 -13.28 11.63 -2.32
C THR A 126 -12.40 12.88 -2.46
N GLU A 127 -12.99 14.07 -2.42
CA GLU A 127 -12.23 15.31 -2.44
C GLU A 127 -11.37 15.48 -1.16
N GLN A 128 -11.98 15.22 0.00
CA GLN A 128 -11.27 15.27 1.29
C GLN A 128 -10.13 14.26 1.35
N ALA A 129 -10.36 13.05 0.84
CA ALA A 129 -9.33 12.02 0.68
C ALA A 129 -8.10 12.52 -0.08
N ASN A 130 -8.32 13.09 -1.27
CA ASN A 130 -7.24 13.62 -2.10
C ASN A 130 -6.44 14.71 -1.38
N LYS A 131 -7.14 15.65 -0.71
CA LYS A 131 -6.51 16.73 0.09
C LYS A 131 -5.71 16.16 1.27
N ALA A 132 -6.22 15.13 1.93
CA ALA A 132 -5.58 14.51 3.06
C ALA A 132 -4.30 13.75 2.64
N MET A 133 -4.33 13.04 1.51
CA MET A 133 -3.14 12.42 0.91
C MET A 133 -2.06 13.46 0.58
N ASP A 134 -2.43 14.60 -0.02
CA ASP A 134 -1.48 15.67 -0.35
C ASP A 134 -0.82 16.23 0.91
N LYS A 135 -1.62 16.45 1.96
CA LYS A 135 -1.12 16.90 3.26
C LYS A 135 -0.17 15.85 3.86
N PHE A 136 -0.53 14.57 3.81
CA PHE A 136 0.30 13.48 4.33
C PHE A 136 1.64 13.41 3.59
N LYS A 137 1.62 13.38 2.26
CA LYS A 137 2.82 13.40 1.41
C LYS A 137 3.73 14.58 1.77
N LYS A 138 3.15 15.77 1.98
CA LYS A 138 3.92 16.96 2.34
C LYS A 138 4.63 16.82 3.70
N HIS A 139 4.03 16.13 4.66
CA HIS A 139 4.63 15.89 5.98
C HIS A 139 5.66 14.73 5.97
N HIS A 140 5.55 13.81 5.01
CA HIS A 140 6.39 12.61 4.90
C HIS A 140 7.06 12.51 3.52
N SER A 141 7.58 13.63 3.01
CA SER A 141 8.06 13.75 1.62
C SER A 141 9.25 12.85 1.27
N ASP A 142 10.02 12.45 2.28
CA ASP A 142 11.16 11.52 2.17
C ASP A 142 10.74 10.06 2.03
N ARG A 143 9.52 9.73 2.48
CA ARG A 143 8.98 8.37 2.54
C ARG A 143 7.64 8.21 1.82
N SER A 144 7.20 9.20 1.07
CA SER A 144 5.93 9.16 0.33
C SER A 144 6.11 9.53 -1.14
N PHE A 145 5.49 8.73 -2.02
CA PHE A 145 5.45 8.94 -3.45
C PHE A 145 3.99 9.10 -3.92
N SER A 146 3.72 10.06 -4.81
CA SER A 146 2.39 10.21 -5.43
C SER A 146 2.39 9.44 -6.72
N LEU A 147 1.42 8.56 -6.90
CA LEU A 147 1.20 7.83 -8.13
C LEU A 147 -0.22 8.14 -8.60
N ASP A 148 -0.38 9.35 -9.13
CA ASP A 148 -1.66 9.83 -9.63
C ASP A 148 -2.02 9.05 -10.90
N LEU A 149 -3.28 8.63 -11.05
CA LEU A 149 -3.72 7.75 -12.15
C LEU A 149 -3.48 8.36 -13.53
N GLU A 150 -3.52 9.68 -13.63
CA GLU A 150 -3.24 10.43 -14.84
C GLU A 150 -1.75 10.39 -15.25
N ASP A 151 -0.86 10.01 -14.34
CA ASP A 151 0.60 9.92 -14.53
C ASP A 151 1.08 8.46 -14.57
N PHE A 152 0.23 7.51 -14.96
CA PHE A 152 0.60 6.09 -15.05
C PHE A 152 1.46 5.81 -16.29
N ASP A 153 2.58 6.50 -16.44
CA ASP A 153 3.49 6.33 -17.57
C ASP A 153 4.82 5.68 -17.15
N VAL A 154 5.60 5.26 -18.14
CA VAL A 154 6.90 4.63 -17.94
C VAL A 154 7.86 5.52 -17.13
N GLU A 155 7.82 6.83 -17.31
CA GLU A 155 8.73 7.77 -16.63
C GLU A 155 8.43 7.84 -15.13
N HIS A 156 7.16 7.95 -14.76
CA HIS A 156 6.70 7.97 -13.38
C HIS A 156 6.95 6.64 -12.67
N PHE A 157 6.72 5.51 -13.34
CA PHE A 157 7.02 4.20 -12.79
C PHE A 157 8.53 3.97 -12.61
N ASN A 158 9.38 4.53 -13.48
CA ASN A 158 10.82 4.54 -13.26
C ASN A 158 11.24 5.43 -12.09
N SER A 159 10.60 6.60 -11.93
CA SER A 159 10.79 7.45 -10.76
C SER A 159 10.38 6.72 -9.47
N LEU A 160 9.32 5.90 -9.53
CA LEU A 160 8.90 5.03 -8.43
C LEU A 160 9.95 3.94 -8.12
N LEU A 161 10.58 3.31 -9.11
CA LEU A 161 11.68 2.36 -8.87
C LEU A 161 12.84 3.01 -8.13
N SER A 162 13.27 4.19 -8.58
CA SER A 162 14.31 4.97 -7.92
C SER A 162 13.90 5.35 -6.50
N PHE A 163 12.64 5.77 -6.30
CA PHE A 163 12.09 6.04 -4.98
C PHE A 163 12.11 4.80 -4.08
N LEU A 164 11.86 3.60 -4.60
CA LEU A 164 11.96 2.36 -3.84
C LEU A 164 13.42 1.96 -3.53
N GLY A 165 14.39 2.56 -4.20
CA GLY A 165 15.82 2.30 -4.01
C GLY A 165 16.36 1.19 -4.91
N GLU A 166 15.69 0.91 -6.02
CA GLU A 166 16.30 0.07 -7.06
C GLU A 166 17.40 0.79 -7.81
N ASP A 167 18.31 0.00 -8.36
CA ASP A 167 19.41 0.49 -9.17
C ASP A 167 18.96 0.79 -10.61
N ASP A 168 19.73 1.65 -11.29
CA ASP A 168 19.48 2.04 -12.70
C ASP A 168 19.64 0.87 -13.69
N LYS A 169 19.94 -0.34 -13.20
CA LYS A 169 20.11 -1.53 -14.04
C LYS A 169 18.79 -1.98 -14.62
N CYS A 170 17.67 -1.62 -14.02
CA CYS A 170 16.40 -1.92 -14.63
C CYS A 170 15.40 -0.80 -14.57
N ARG A 171 14.51 -0.85 -15.56
CA ARG A 171 13.53 0.18 -15.81
C ARG A 171 12.28 -0.42 -16.39
N TYR A 172 11.14 0.16 -16.05
CA TYR A 172 9.93 -0.03 -16.81
C TYR A 172 10.18 0.38 -18.27
N VAL A 173 9.72 -0.46 -19.19
CA VAL A 173 9.67 -0.20 -20.64
C VAL A 173 8.24 -0.13 -21.14
N ASP A 174 7.29 -0.59 -20.33
CA ASP A 174 5.87 -0.56 -20.61
C ASP A 174 5.07 -0.50 -19.29
N VAL A 175 3.88 0.07 -19.32
CA VAL A 175 2.95 0.15 -18.18
C VAL A 175 1.55 -0.17 -18.70
N VAL A 176 0.95 -1.24 -18.18
CA VAL A 176 -0.39 -1.67 -18.62
C VAL A 176 -1.47 -0.94 -17.83
N HIS A 177 -2.35 -0.27 -18.55
CA HIS A 177 -3.58 0.34 -18.00
C HIS A 177 -4.78 -0.57 -18.25
N ASP A 178 -4.92 -1.64 -17.46
CA ASP A 178 -6.09 -2.52 -17.59
C ASP A 178 -6.84 -2.67 -16.26
N ASN A 179 -7.97 -1.97 -16.16
CA ASN A 179 -8.94 -2.15 -15.08
C ASN A 179 -10.08 -3.12 -15.45
N ALA A 180 -10.15 -3.57 -16.71
CA ALA A 180 -11.29 -4.31 -17.23
C ALA A 180 -10.96 -5.76 -17.65
N GLY A 181 -9.70 -6.19 -17.51
CA GLY A 181 -9.22 -7.50 -17.96
C GLY A 181 -9.41 -7.71 -19.47
N ARG A 182 -9.50 -6.62 -20.25
CA ARG A 182 -9.81 -6.67 -21.68
C ARG A 182 -8.59 -6.89 -22.55
N LEU A 183 -7.39 -6.67 -22.01
CA LEU A 183 -6.21 -7.24 -22.61
C LEU A 183 -6.16 -8.71 -22.19
N GLN A 184 -6.65 -9.59 -23.07
CA GLN A 184 -6.18 -10.97 -23.04
C GLN A 184 -4.65 -10.86 -23.12
N SER A 185 -3.94 -11.25 -22.05
CA SER A 185 -2.51 -11.53 -22.17
C SER A 185 -2.34 -12.34 -23.46
N PRO A 186 -1.43 -11.94 -24.37
CA PRO A 186 -1.29 -12.63 -25.63
C PRO A 186 -1.26 -14.14 -25.37
N ALA A 187 -2.00 -14.89 -26.19
CA ALA A 187 -2.21 -16.33 -26.03
C ALA A 187 -0.91 -17.17 -26.06
N GLU A 188 0.23 -16.53 -26.29
CA GLU A 188 1.56 -17.08 -26.16
C GLU A 188 2.36 -16.30 -25.11
N PRO A 189 3.16 -16.99 -24.25
CA PRO A 189 4.04 -16.36 -23.29
C PRO A 189 5.22 -15.73 -24.02
N LEU A 190 4.96 -14.64 -24.74
CA LEU A 190 6.00 -13.76 -25.21
C LEU A 190 6.59 -13.06 -23.98
N GLU A 191 7.91 -12.92 -23.99
CA GLU A 191 8.78 -12.31 -22.96
C GLU A 191 8.48 -10.82 -22.68
N TRP A 192 7.22 -10.42 -22.53
CA TRP A 192 6.81 -9.07 -22.16
C TRP A 192 6.99 -8.90 -20.66
N SER A 193 8.25 -8.72 -20.26
CA SER A 193 8.51 -8.11 -18.96
C SER A 193 8.29 -6.60 -19.10
N ALA A 194 7.31 -6.07 -18.38
CA ALA A 194 7.12 -4.61 -18.23
C ALA A 194 8.38 -3.90 -17.72
N ILE A 195 9.33 -4.66 -17.14
CA ILE A 195 10.62 -4.20 -16.64
C ILE A 195 11.76 -4.86 -17.43
N LYS A 196 12.67 -4.06 -17.99
CA LYS A 196 13.89 -4.56 -18.63
C LYS A 196 15.10 -4.33 -17.72
N CYS A 197 15.87 -5.39 -17.48
CA CYS A 197 17.13 -5.35 -16.75
C CYS A 197 18.34 -5.53 -17.65
N ASN A 198 19.33 -4.67 -17.52
CA ASN A 198 20.66 -4.87 -18.07
C ASN A 198 21.56 -5.43 -16.97
N PHE A 199 21.63 -6.76 -16.88
CA PHE A 199 22.72 -7.40 -16.15
C PHE A 199 23.89 -7.50 -17.12
N THR A 200 24.89 -6.63 -16.97
CA THR A 200 26.21 -6.93 -17.56
C THR A 200 26.71 -8.16 -16.83
N GLU A 201 26.74 -9.31 -17.51
CA GLU A 201 27.39 -10.51 -17.02
C GLU A 201 28.83 -10.14 -16.65
N GLY A 202 29.12 -10.06 -15.35
CA GLY A 202 30.47 -9.89 -14.87
C GLY A 202 31.22 -11.19 -15.13
N ASN A 203 32.21 -11.11 -16.02
CA ASN A 203 33.32 -12.07 -16.13
C ASN A 203 34.02 -12.29 -14.79
#